data_AF-A0A955PN05-F1
#
_entry.id   AF-A0A955PN05-F1
#
_cell.length_a   1.000
_cell.length_b   1.000
_cell.length_c   1.000
_cell.angle_alpha   90.00
_cell.angle_beta   90.00
_cell.angle_gamma   90.00
#
_symmetry.space_group_name_H-M   'P 1'
#
loop_
_entity.id
_entity.type
_entity.pdbx_description
1 polymer ?
#
loop_
_entity_poly.entity_id
_entity_poly.type
_entity_poly.pdbx_seq_one_letter_code
_entity_poly.pdbx_strand_id
1 'polypeptide(L)'
;MMFVRLWKEMRQLGPTFLVVNLILLALGLFSHFTIENPNHEAYLLFSAWGLCVVFVIGVSLLSVLLYGNEFSFNTLDFLLAQGISRGRIWTEKILALWILLTATYVSFSIGIWIIDDRAEFVPRLSANMDELVRAGFIGGPLLIFAVSGAAPLLTLYLRQTHTAFWLFVFSPALIYIGALVIYVFLVILGLRISIEFTHFPGPLILVFLSGFALFRWSFRRFEGLEIRPGISGSETISKEWVILPKVSMDILLPNSAGSSPRLFAKEMRLQRVGFVLATLMVFAWGVSYAMVKVVLPDAIWEESGFINSIPELAIVLKVISVNALLFALPMIFGCDAFAQERNLGVEPWALSQPKSRLSQWSIKFEAAMIPALVGAIVATIMSDTWNHMVLSPQATGLDDGLRAVMGPHEWNLWTPLLLFSICFYTSSFARGSIQAFLYALGIFVATVYMVTVGRYSLHSIDIPLRAIEGLLDYPGFGFLFPVCLLFLLFSYSNFRARQDFTSSHFVPQVVAWVIAIGCFSMA
;
A
#
# COMPACT_ATOMS: atom_id res chain seq x y z
N MET A 1 -13.80 -23.08 -26.51
CA MET A 1 -12.38 -22.70 -26.24
C MET A 1 -12.24 -21.40 -25.43
N MET A 2 -12.99 -20.33 -25.75
CA MET A 2 -12.94 -19.06 -25.01
C MET A 2 -13.18 -19.22 -23.49
N PHE A 3 -14.19 -20.00 -23.10
CA PHE A 3 -14.50 -20.27 -21.68
C PHE A 3 -13.33 -20.86 -20.90
N VAL A 4 -12.59 -21.82 -21.47
CA VAL A 4 -11.44 -22.46 -20.81
C VAL A 4 -10.32 -21.46 -20.55
N ARG A 5 -10.10 -20.52 -21.48
CA ARG A 5 -9.09 -19.46 -21.32
C ARG A 5 -9.53 -18.43 -20.28
N LEU A 6 -10.78 -17.98 -20.36
CA LEU A 6 -11.36 -17.08 -19.36
C LEU A 6 -11.24 -17.68 -17.95
N TRP A 7 -11.60 -18.96 -17.80
CA TRP A 7 -11.47 -19.69 -16.54
C TRP A 7 -10.02 -19.78 -16.07
N LYS A 8 -9.06 -19.99 -16.97
CA LYS A 8 -7.63 -19.97 -16.64
C LYS A 8 -7.22 -18.61 -16.06
N GLU A 9 -7.59 -17.51 -16.70
CA GLU A 9 -7.27 -16.15 -16.25
C GLU A 9 -7.92 -15.86 -14.88
N MET A 10 -9.19 -16.24 -14.69
CA MET A 10 -9.87 -16.12 -13.40
C MET A 10 -9.19 -16.94 -12.30
N ARG A 11 -8.78 -18.18 -12.59
CA ARG A 11 -8.07 -19.05 -11.63
C ARG A 11 -6.72 -18.45 -11.22
N GLN A 12 -6.05 -17.78 -12.14
CA GLN A 12 -4.75 -17.15 -11.91
C GLN A 12 -4.85 -15.92 -10.98
N LEU A 13 -5.93 -15.14 -11.10
CA LEU A 13 -6.22 -14.00 -10.21
C LEU A 13 -7.01 -14.40 -8.94
N GLY A 14 -7.58 -15.60 -8.94
CA GLY A 14 -8.49 -16.13 -7.92
C GLY A 14 -7.95 -16.04 -6.49
N PRO A 15 -6.71 -16.45 -6.18
CA PRO A 15 -6.18 -16.35 -4.82
C PRO A 15 -6.16 -14.91 -4.27
N THR A 16 -5.68 -13.96 -5.06
CA THR A 16 -5.69 -12.53 -4.71
C THR A 16 -7.10 -12.02 -4.54
N PHE A 17 -7.99 -12.37 -5.47
CA PHE A 17 -9.40 -12.00 -5.41
C PHE A 17 -10.06 -12.49 -4.12
N LEU A 18 -9.87 -13.76 -3.76
CA LEU A 18 -10.42 -14.33 -2.53
C LEU A 18 -9.90 -13.62 -1.28
N VAL A 19 -8.58 -13.40 -1.18
CA VAL A 19 -8.00 -12.72 -0.02
C VAL A 19 -8.56 -11.30 0.14
N VAL A 20 -8.61 -10.53 -0.94
CA VAL A 20 -9.15 -9.15 -0.92
C VAL A 20 -10.61 -9.15 -0.48
N ASN A 21 -11.44 -10.01 -1.07
CA ASN A 21 -12.87 -10.05 -0.77
C ASN A 21 -13.14 -10.55 0.67
N LEU A 22 -12.37 -11.52 1.15
CA LEU A 22 -12.46 -11.96 2.55
C LEU A 22 -12.10 -10.84 3.52
N ILE A 23 -11.07 -10.05 3.23
CA ILE A 23 -10.70 -8.90 4.07
C ILE A 23 -11.80 -7.83 4.04
N LEU A 24 -12.36 -7.50 2.86
CA LEU A 24 -13.45 -6.54 2.75
C LEU A 24 -14.66 -6.98 3.58
N LEU A 25 -15.10 -8.23 3.42
CA LEU A 25 -16.23 -8.76 4.19
C LEU A 25 -15.92 -8.82 5.69
N ALA A 26 -14.69 -9.20 6.07
CA ALA A 26 -14.28 -9.23 7.47
C ALA A 26 -14.30 -7.84 8.11
N LEU A 27 -13.89 -6.78 7.39
CA LEU A 27 -13.95 -5.40 7.91
C LEU A 27 -15.39 -4.90 8.03
N GLY A 28 -16.26 -5.24 7.08
CA GLY A 28 -17.70 -4.95 7.19
C GLY A 28 -18.31 -5.66 8.41
N LEU A 29 -18.06 -6.96 8.57
CA LEU A 29 -18.55 -7.73 9.72
C LEU A 29 -17.93 -7.30 11.05
N PHE A 30 -16.68 -6.87 11.05
CA PHE A 30 -16.00 -6.39 12.25
C PHE A 30 -16.74 -5.19 12.87
N SER A 31 -17.21 -4.26 12.04
CA SER A 31 -18.03 -3.12 12.48
C SER A 31 -19.32 -3.54 13.19
N HIS A 32 -19.88 -4.70 12.83
CA HIS A 32 -21.10 -5.24 13.43
C HIS A 32 -20.88 -5.70 14.87
N PHE A 33 -19.70 -6.22 15.20
CA PHE A 33 -19.40 -6.73 16.54
C PHE A 33 -18.98 -5.64 17.55
N THR A 34 -18.70 -4.42 17.10
CA THR A 34 -18.16 -3.35 17.96
C THR A 34 -19.23 -2.41 18.55
N ILE A 35 -20.52 -2.70 18.37
CA ILE A 35 -21.65 -1.81 18.73
C ILE A 35 -21.72 -1.51 20.23
N GLU A 36 -21.41 -2.50 21.07
CA GLU A 36 -21.53 -2.36 22.53
C GLU A 36 -20.35 -1.60 23.18
N ASN A 37 -19.36 -1.20 22.39
CA ASN A 37 -18.16 -0.56 22.93
C ASN A 37 -18.35 0.96 23.08
N PRO A 38 -17.94 1.58 24.19
CA PRO A 38 -17.93 3.04 24.33
C PRO A 38 -17.15 3.75 23.21
N ASN A 39 -16.18 3.07 22.59
CA ASN A 39 -15.39 3.59 21.45
C ASN A 39 -15.93 3.19 20.07
N HIS A 40 -17.21 2.79 19.95
CA HIS A 40 -17.83 2.33 18.70
C HIS A 40 -17.60 3.27 17.50
N GLU A 41 -17.62 4.60 17.70
CA GLU A 41 -17.37 5.58 16.63
C GLU A 41 -15.99 5.39 15.97
N ALA A 42 -14.94 5.18 16.78
CA ALA A 42 -13.59 4.99 16.28
C ALA A 42 -13.44 3.67 15.51
N TYR A 43 -14.13 2.60 15.95
CA TYR A 43 -14.13 1.31 15.25
C TYR A 43 -14.92 1.36 13.93
N LEU A 44 -16.04 2.07 13.89
CA LEU A 44 -16.81 2.28 12.66
C LEU A 44 -15.99 3.08 11.65
N LEU A 45 -15.34 4.16 12.08
CA LEU A 45 -14.46 4.97 11.25
C LEU A 45 -13.28 4.14 10.74
N PHE A 46 -12.61 3.37 11.61
CA PHE A 46 -11.53 2.46 11.24
C PHE A 46 -11.98 1.45 10.19
N SER A 47 -13.17 0.85 10.37
CA SER A 47 -13.73 -0.14 9.44
C SER A 47 -14.04 0.48 8.08
N ALA A 48 -14.63 1.67 8.06
CA ALA A 48 -14.97 2.40 6.84
C ALA A 48 -13.72 2.79 6.03
N TRP A 49 -12.71 3.38 6.69
CA TRP A 49 -11.43 3.67 6.05
C TRP A 49 -10.69 2.41 5.62
N GLY A 50 -10.70 1.37 6.45
CA GLY A 50 -10.13 0.07 6.15
C GLY A 50 -10.73 -0.53 4.88
N LEU A 51 -12.06 -0.49 4.74
CA LEU A 51 -12.76 -0.96 3.53
C LEU A 51 -12.30 -0.19 2.29
N CYS A 52 -12.24 1.14 2.35
CA CYS A 52 -11.80 1.98 1.24
C CYS A 52 -10.36 1.66 0.84
N VAL A 53 -9.44 1.57 1.81
CA VAL A 53 -8.03 1.27 1.59
C VAL A 53 -7.86 -0.13 0.98
N VAL A 54 -8.51 -1.15 1.55
CA VAL A 54 -8.44 -2.53 1.05
C VAL A 54 -9.06 -2.64 -0.33
N PHE A 55 -10.16 -1.92 -0.61
CA PHE A 55 -10.77 -1.89 -1.93
C PHE A 55 -9.81 -1.31 -2.96
N VAL A 56 -9.24 -0.12 -2.71
CA VAL A 56 -8.26 0.54 -3.61
C VAL A 56 -7.04 -0.34 -3.83
N ILE A 57 -6.44 -0.89 -2.77
CA ILE A 57 -5.29 -1.80 -2.87
C ILE A 57 -5.67 -3.07 -3.63
N GLY A 58 -6.84 -3.64 -3.35
CA GLY A 58 -7.32 -4.87 -3.94
C GLY A 58 -7.56 -4.78 -5.44
N VAL A 59 -8.26 -3.74 -5.90
CA VAL A 59 -8.49 -3.50 -7.34
C VAL A 59 -7.18 -3.20 -8.07
N SER A 60 -6.27 -2.47 -7.42
CA SER A 60 -4.92 -2.20 -7.93
C SER A 60 -4.13 -3.49 -8.12
N LEU A 61 -4.09 -4.35 -7.10
CA LEU A 61 -3.38 -5.63 -7.15
C LEU A 61 -3.92 -6.54 -8.24
N LEU A 62 -5.24 -6.73 -8.32
CA LEU A 62 -5.87 -7.56 -9.34
C LEU A 62 -5.51 -7.09 -10.76
N SER A 63 -5.50 -5.78 -10.97
CA SER A 63 -5.27 -5.19 -12.29
C SER A 63 -3.80 -5.26 -12.71
N VAL A 64 -2.87 -5.06 -11.77
CA VAL A 64 -1.43 -5.19 -12.05
C VAL A 64 -1.04 -6.66 -12.25
N LEU A 65 -1.64 -7.60 -11.50
CA LEU A 65 -1.38 -9.03 -11.62
C LEU A 65 -1.83 -9.62 -12.97
N LEU A 66 -2.73 -8.96 -13.69
CA LEU A 66 -3.25 -9.42 -14.99
C LEU A 66 -2.14 -9.76 -15.99
N TYR A 67 -1.15 -8.85 -16.11
CA TYR A 67 0.07 -9.07 -16.87
C TYR A 67 1.28 -9.34 -15.99
N GLY A 68 1.20 -8.96 -14.71
CA GLY A 68 2.24 -9.18 -13.73
C GLY A 68 2.67 -10.63 -13.59
N ASN A 69 1.69 -11.53 -13.55
CA ASN A 69 1.97 -12.96 -13.46
C ASN A 69 2.67 -13.47 -14.74
N GLU A 70 2.35 -12.92 -15.92
CA GLU A 70 3.02 -13.32 -17.16
C GLU A 70 4.51 -12.96 -17.15
N PHE A 71 4.87 -11.83 -16.53
CA PHE A 71 6.26 -11.44 -16.32
C PHE A 71 6.93 -12.29 -15.25
N SER A 72 6.28 -12.50 -14.09
CA SER A 72 6.83 -13.30 -12.99
C SER A 72 7.07 -14.76 -13.37
N PHE A 73 6.26 -15.34 -14.26
CA PHE A 73 6.42 -16.72 -14.71
C PHE A 73 7.10 -16.86 -16.08
N ASN A 74 7.55 -15.76 -16.69
CA ASN A 74 8.11 -15.74 -18.06
C ASN A 74 7.19 -16.40 -19.11
N THR A 75 5.88 -16.29 -18.95
CA THR A 75 4.88 -16.88 -19.86
C THR A 75 4.40 -15.91 -20.94
N LEU A 76 4.80 -14.64 -20.87
CA LEU A 76 4.41 -13.62 -21.85
C LEU A 76 4.88 -13.98 -23.28
N ASP A 77 6.12 -14.46 -23.44
CA ASP A 77 6.63 -14.84 -24.76
C ASP A 77 5.85 -16.00 -25.37
N PHE A 78 5.51 -16.99 -24.53
CA PHE A 78 4.65 -18.10 -24.95
C PHE A 78 3.24 -17.62 -25.31
N LEU A 79 2.70 -16.65 -24.57
CA LEU A 79 1.40 -16.04 -24.87
C LEU A 79 1.42 -15.30 -26.23
N LEU A 80 2.49 -14.56 -26.51
CA LEU A 80 2.66 -13.79 -27.75
C LEU A 80 3.01 -14.67 -28.97
N ALA A 81 3.63 -15.83 -28.76
CA ALA A 81 3.97 -16.79 -29.82
C ALA A 81 2.76 -17.61 -30.31
N GLN A 82 1.64 -17.58 -29.58
CA GLN A 82 0.43 -18.27 -30.01
C GLN A 82 -0.12 -17.63 -31.30
N GLY A 83 -0.61 -18.44 -32.24
CA GLY A 83 -1.25 -18.00 -33.50
C GLY A 83 -2.63 -17.35 -33.29
N ILE A 84 -2.80 -16.54 -32.24
CA ILE A 84 -4.03 -15.87 -31.84
C ILE A 84 -3.81 -14.37 -31.98
N SER A 85 -4.80 -13.65 -32.52
CA SER A 85 -4.76 -12.19 -32.59
C SER A 85 -4.55 -11.56 -31.20
N ARG A 86 -3.66 -10.57 -31.09
CA ARG A 86 -3.40 -9.83 -29.85
C ARG A 86 -4.67 -9.19 -29.25
N GLY A 87 -5.55 -8.65 -30.10
CA GLY A 87 -6.87 -8.14 -29.69
C GLY A 87 -7.72 -9.15 -28.92
N ARG A 88 -7.71 -10.42 -29.33
CA ARG A 88 -8.44 -11.48 -28.64
C ARG A 88 -7.81 -11.83 -27.29
N ILE A 89 -6.49 -11.90 -27.21
CA ILE A 89 -5.79 -12.17 -25.94
C ILE A 89 -6.06 -11.04 -24.94
N TRP A 90 -5.97 -9.78 -25.40
CA TRP A 90 -6.27 -8.60 -24.60
C TRP A 90 -7.71 -8.61 -24.07
N THR A 91 -8.69 -8.82 -24.95
CA THR A 91 -10.11 -8.83 -24.56
C THR A 91 -10.45 -9.97 -23.59
N GLU A 92 -9.90 -11.18 -23.79
CA GLU A 92 -10.10 -12.30 -22.85
C GLU A 92 -9.53 -11.99 -21.45
N LYS A 93 -8.33 -11.39 -21.38
CA LYS A 93 -7.69 -10.99 -20.11
C LYS A 93 -8.44 -9.85 -19.42
N ILE A 94 -8.77 -8.79 -20.16
CA ILE A 94 -9.52 -7.66 -19.62
C ILE A 94 -10.91 -8.11 -19.15
N LEU A 95 -11.60 -8.96 -19.90
CA LEU A 95 -12.91 -9.48 -19.48
C LEU A 95 -12.82 -10.24 -18.14
N ALA A 96 -11.81 -11.10 -17.97
CA ALA A 96 -11.57 -11.78 -16.69
C ALA A 96 -11.35 -10.78 -15.55
N LEU A 97 -10.53 -9.75 -15.80
CA LEU A 97 -10.29 -8.69 -14.81
C LEU A 97 -11.58 -7.96 -14.43
N TRP A 98 -12.38 -7.52 -15.40
CA TRP A 98 -13.64 -6.80 -15.16
C TRP A 98 -14.60 -7.62 -14.29
N ILE A 99 -14.78 -8.91 -14.56
CA ILE A 99 -15.63 -9.80 -13.74
C ILE A 99 -15.17 -9.78 -12.28
N LEU A 100 -13.87 -9.91 -12.02
CA LEU A 100 -13.31 -9.94 -10.67
C LEU A 100 -13.35 -8.57 -9.98
N LEU A 101 -13.12 -7.48 -10.72
CA LEU A 101 -13.23 -6.12 -10.19
C LEU A 101 -14.66 -5.79 -9.81
N THR A 102 -15.65 -6.14 -10.65
CA THR A 102 -17.07 -5.97 -10.33
C THR A 102 -17.46 -6.77 -9.10
N ALA A 103 -17.06 -8.05 -8.99
CA ALA A 103 -17.33 -8.84 -7.80
C ALA A 103 -16.68 -8.25 -6.54
N THR A 104 -15.46 -7.71 -6.66
CA THR A 104 -14.77 -7.02 -5.56
C THR A 104 -15.50 -5.75 -5.13
N TYR A 105 -16.04 -4.98 -6.08
CA TYR A 105 -16.87 -3.83 -5.79
C TYR A 105 -18.18 -4.21 -5.11
N VAL A 106 -18.83 -5.30 -5.52
CA VAL A 106 -20.02 -5.80 -4.83
C VAL A 106 -19.71 -6.12 -3.36
N SER A 107 -18.60 -6.80 -3.06
CA SER A 107 -18.18 -7.06 -1.68
C SER A 107 -17.89 -5.78 -0.90
N PHE A 108 -17.26 -4.78 -1.53
CA PHE A 108 -17.06 -3.46 -0.94
C PHE A 108 -18.39 -2.77 -0.64
N SER A 109 -19.33 -2.75 -1.59
CA SER A 109 -20.67 -2.17 -1.40
C SER A 109 -21.45 -2.87 -0.29
N ILE A 110 -21.37 -4.20 -0.18
CA ILE A 110 -21.95 -4.96 0.93
C ILE A 110 -21.31 -4.53 2.26
N GLY A 111 -19.98 -4.40 2.30
CA GLY A 111 -19.27 -3.93 3.49
C GLY A 111 -19.70 -2.54 3.92
N ILE A 112 -19.80 -1.59 2.98
CA ILE A 112 -20.27 -0.23 3.24
C ILE A 112 -21.72 -0.24 3.72
N TRP A 113 -22.60 -1.01 3.09
CA TRP A 113 -23.99 -1.14 3.50
C TRP A 113 -24.15 -1.68 4.93
N ILE A 114 -23.32 -2.64 5.34
CA ILE A 114 -23.30 -3.16 6.72
C ILE A 114 -22.91 -2.06 7.71
N ILE A 115 -21.96 -1.18 7.37
CA ILE A 115 -21.56 -0.07 8.24
C ILE A 115 -22.64 1.02 8.26
N ASP A 116 -23.22 1.35 7.11
CA ASP A 116 -24.24 2.40 6.96
C ASP A 116 -25.51 2.11 7.76
N ASP A 117 -26.02 0.87 7.72
CA ASP A 117 -27.10 0.36 8.58
C ASP A 117 -26.84 0.61 10.08
N ARG A 118 -25.57 0.80 10.46
CA ARG A 118 -25.16 1.06 11.85
C ARG A 118 -24.80 2.50 12.13
N ALA A 119 -24.46 3.28 11.11
CA ALA A 119 -24.16 4.70 11.26
C ALA A 119 -25.40 5.51 11.68
N GLU A 120 -26.62 5.01 11.42
CA GLU A 120 -27.88 5.62 11.89
C GLU A 120 -27.93 5.78 13.43
N PHE A 121 -27.21 4.93 14.18
CA PHE A 121 -27.13 5.02 15.64
C PHE A 121 -26.14 6.10 16.12
N VAL A 122 -25.38 6.72 15.21
CA VAL A 122 -24.35 7.71 15.51
C VAL A 122 -24.54 8.96 14.62
N PRO A 123 -25.30 9.97 15.08
CA PRO A 123 -25.69 11.12 14.25
C PRO A 123 -24.51 11.87 13.62
N ARG A 124 -23.38 12.01 14.33
CA ARG A 124 -22.18 12.67 13.82
C ARG A 124 -21.51 11.89 12.69
N LEU A 125 -21.56 10.57 12.74
CA LEU A 125 -20.98 9.70 11.73
C LEU A 125 -21.85 9.67 10.48
N SER A 126 -23.19 9.70 10.63
CA SER A 126 -24.14 9.64 9.51
C SER A 126 -23.87 10.67 8.41
N ALA A 127 -23.56 11.93 8.78
CA ALA A 127 -23.30 12.99 7.80
C ALA A 127 -22.02 12.75 6.97
N ASN A 128 -20.95 12.27 7.61
CA ASN A 128 -19.70 11.94 6.90
C ASN A 128 -19.83 10.64 6.09
N MET A 129 -20.68 9.72 6.56
CA MET A 129 -20.92 8.44 5.88
C MET A 129 -21.74 8.63 4.62
N ASP A 130 -22.70 9.56 4.57
CA ASP A 130 -23.42 9.89 3.34
C ASP A 130 -22.48 10.29 2.20
N GLU A 131 -21.46 11.10 2.49
CA GLU A 131 -20.44 11.47 1.50
C GLU A 131 -19.55 10.29 1.12
N LEU A 132 -19.11 9.49 2.09
CA LEU A 132 -18.27 8.32 1.84
C LEU A 132 -19.00 7.25 1.02
N VAL A 133 -20.28 7.01 1.34
CA VAL A 133 -21.19 6.10 0.63
C VAL A 133 -21.37 6.60 -0.79
N ARG A 134 -21.70 7.88 -1.00
CA ARG A 134 -21.82 8.48 -2.35
C ARG A 134 -20.51 8.40 -3.12
N ALA A 135 -19.38 8.71 -2.49
CA ALA A 135 -18.06 8.62 -3.10
C ALA A 135 -17.68 7.18 -3.43
N GLY A 136 -18.03 6.20 -2.60
CA GLY A 136 -17.82 4.78 -2.84
C GLY A 136 -18.69 4.27 -3.99
N PHE A 137 -19.97 4.61 -4.02
CA PHE A 137 -20.91 4.15 -5.05
C PHE A 137 -20.64 4.79 -6.41
N ILE A 138 -20.35 6.09 -6.47
CA ILE A 138 -20.06 6.80 -7.73
C ILE A 138 -18.59 6.64 -8.12
N GLY A 139 -17.66 6.83 -7.18
CA GLY A 139 -16.23 6.76 -7.42
C GLY A 139 -15.71 5.34 -7.63
N GLY A 140 -16.33 4.31 -7.03
CA GLY A 140 -15.91 2.92 -7.18
C GLY A 140 -15.92 2.41 -8.64
N PRO A 141 -17.02 2.55 -9.39
CA PRO A 141 -17.08 2.18 -10.81
C PRO A 141 -16.08 2.97 -11.67
N LEU A 142 -15.92 4.27 -11.40
CA LEU A 142 -14.96 5.12 -12.12
C LEU A 142 -13.51 4.71 -11.83
N LEU A 143 -13.23 4.34 -10.58
CA LEU A 143 -11.95 3.79 -10.16
C LEU A 143 -11.69 2.46 -10.89
N ILE A 144 -12.64 1.53 -10.91
CA ILE A 144 -12.50 0.25 -11.65
C ILE A 144 -12.13 0.52 -13.11
N PHE A 145 -12.84 1.44 -13.76
CA PHE A 145 -12.59 1.78 -15.14
C PHE A 145 -11.17 2.35 -15.34
N ALA A 146 -10.77 3.32 -14.52
CA ALA A 146 -9.44 3.93 -14.59
C ALA A 146 -8.32 2.91 -14.31
N VAL A 147 -8.48 2.07 -13.27
CA VAL A 147 -7.53 1.03 -12.89
C VAL A 147 -7.35 0.02 -14.03
N SER A 148 -8.44 -0.40 -14.66
CA SER A 148 -8.42 -1.42 -15.73
C SER A 148 -7.59 -0.99 -16.96
N GLY A 149 -7.40 0.32 -17.17
CA GLY A 149 -6.53 0.84 -18.22
C GLY A 149 -5.11 1.11 -17.74
N ALA A 150 -4.98 1.86 -16.65
CA ALA A 150 -3.73 2.40 -16.14
C ALA A 150 -2.79 1.34 -15.55
N ALA A 151 -3.30 0.41 -14.75
CA ALA A 151 -2.48 -0.62 -14.12
C ALA A 151 -1.85 -1.56 -15.17
N PRO A 152 -2.59 -2.14 -16.14
CA PRO A 152 -1.98 -2.90 -17.23
C PRO A 152 -0.96 -2.11 -18.03
N LEU A 153 -1.23 -0.83 -18.32
CA LEU A 153 -0.27 0.06 -19.01
C LEU A 153 1.07 0.08 -18.26
N LEU A 154 1.03 0.42 -16.97
CA LEU A 154 2.21 0.52 -16.12
C LEU A 154 2.94 -0.82 -16.01
N THR A 155 2.22 -1.93 -15.85
CA THR A 155 2.82 -3.27 -15.81
C THR A 155 3.54 -3.62 -17.11
N LEU A 156 2.93 -3.32 -18.27
CA LEU A 156 3.52 -3.57 -19.59
C LEU A 156 4.75 -2.69 -19.88
N TYR A 157 4.76 -1.44 -19.38
CA TYR A 157 5.90 -0.54 -19.52
C TYR A 157 7.07 -0.92 -18.62
N LEU A 158 6.78 -1.12 -17.33
CA LEU A 158 7.80 -1.33 -16.31
C LEU A 158 8.33 -2.77 -16.30
N ARG A 159 7.54 -3.73 -16.79
CA ARG A 159 7.83 -5.18 -16.73
C ARG A 159 8.15 -5.69 -15.32
N GLN A 160 7.75 -4.91 -14.31
CA GLN A 160 7.97 -5.16 -12.90
C GLN A 160 6.66 -4.90 -12.18
N THR A 161 6.02 -5.98 -11.75
CA THR A 161 4.69 -5.95 -11.16
C THR A 161 4.67 -5.10 -9.88
N HIS A 162 5.68 -5.24 -9.03
CA HIS A 162 5.79 -4.51 -7.78
C HIS A 162 5.90 -2.99 -7.99
N THR A 163 6.79 -2.54 -8.89
CA THR A 163 6.96 -1.13 -9.23
C THR A 163 5.68 -0.53 -9.82
N ALA A 164 5.04 -1.27 -10.72
CA ALA A 164 3.78 -0.85 -11.33
C ALA A 164 2.66 -0.71 -10.31
N PHE A 165 2.58 -1.61 -9.32
CA PHE A 165 1.61 -1.54 -8.23
C PHE A 165 1.75 -0.26 -7.42
N TRP A 166 2.94 0.05 -6.90
CA TRP A 166 3.10 1.24 -6.07
C TRP A 166 2.96 2.54 -6.84
N LEU A 167 3.49 2.63 -8.06
CA LEU A 167 3.27 3.80 -8.91
C LEU A 167 1.79 3.99 -9.22
N PHE A 168 1.05 2.90 -9.43
CA PHE A 168 -0.39 2.99 -9.64
C PHE A 168 -1.12 3.48 -8.38
N VAL A 169 -0.84 2.89 -7.21
CA VAL A 169 -1.44 3.29 -5.93
C VAL A 169 -1.16 4.76 -5.60
N PHE A 170 0.03 5.28 -5.92
CA PHE A 170 0.38 6.70 -5.70
C PHE A 170 -0.01 7.62 -6.84
N SER A 171 -0.42 7.11 -8.00
CA SER A 171 -0.77 7.96 -9.14
C SER A 171 -1.90 8.95 -8.86
N PRO A 172 -2.99 8.62 -8.13
CA PRO A 172 -4.03 9.59 -7.81
C PRO A 172 -3.48 10.76 -6.98
N ALA A 173 -2.57 10.49 -6.04
CA ALA A 173 -1.88 11.51 -5.26
C ALA A 173 -1.12 12.49 -6.16
N LEU A 174 -0.33 11.94 -7.08
CA LEU A 174 0.51 12.73 -7.98
C LEU A 174 -0.32 13.55 -8.96
N ILE A 175 -1.40 12.96 -9.49
CA ILE A 175 -2.35 13.66 -10.37
C ILE A 175 -3.02 14.80 -9.61
N TYR A 176 -3.45 14.55 -8.37
CA TYR A 176 -4.08 15.55 -7.53
C TYR A 176 -3.14 16.72 -7.21
N ILE A 177 -1.89 16.41 -6.81
CA ILE A 177 -0.86 17.42 -6.58
C ILE A 177 -0.58 18.22 -7.86
N GLY A 178 -0.48 17.55 -9.01
CA GLY A 178 -0.32 18.21 -10.31
C GLY A 178 -1.48 19.14 -10.65
N ALA A 179 -2.72 18.71 -10.42
CA ALA A 179 -3.92 19.52 -10.62
C ALA A 179 -3.93 20.74 -9.69
N LEU A 180 -3.51 20.58 -8.43
CA LEU A 180 -3.37 21.67 -7.48
C LEU A 180 -2.30 22.68 -7.91
N VAL A 181 -1.14 22.21 -8.37
CA VAL A 181 -0.09 23.09 -8.91
C VAL A 181 -0.60 23.89 -10.10
N ILE A 182 -1.34 23.27 -11.02
CA ILE A 182 -1.95 23.94 -12.17
C ILE A 182 -2.99 24.97 -11.70
N TYR A 183 -3.88 24.60 -10.78
CA TYR A 183 -4.90 25.51 -10.24
C TYR A 183 -4.25 26.75 -9.63
N VAL A 184 -3.26 26.54 -8.75
CA VAL A 184 -2.51 27.60 -8.09
C VAL A 184 -1.81 28.51 -9.12
N PHE A 185 -1.21 27.92 -10.16
CA PHE A 185 -0.60 28.68 -11.24
C PHE A 185 -1.63 29.55 -11.99
N LEU A 186 -2.83 29.05 -12.26
CA LEU A 186 -3.90 29.80 -12.92
C LEU A 186 -4.44 30.95 -12.04
N VAL A 187 -4.49 30.74 -10.71
CA VAL A 187 -4.84 31.80 -9.75
C VAL A 187 -3.78 32.92 -9.75
N ILE A 188 -2.49 32.58 -9.77
CA ILE A 188 -1.41 33.58 -9.90
C ILE A 188 -1.57 34.41 -11.18
N LEU A 189 -2.04 33.80 -12.27
CA LEU A 189 -2.32 34.50 -13.53
C LEU A 189 -3.60 35.37 -13.49
N GLY A 190 -4.30 35.42 -12.35
CA GLY A 190 -5.52 36.22 -12.17
C GLY A 190 -6.78 35.57 -12.75
N LEU A 191 -6.74 34.28 -13.12
CA LEU A 191 -7.91 33.57 -13.62
C LEU A 191 -8.77 33.09 -12.45
N ARG A 192 -10.04 33.53 -12.43
CA ARG A 192 -11.02 33.08 -11.45
C ARG A 192 -11.60 31.74 -11.89
N ILE A 193 -11.10 30.65 -11.31
CA ILE A 193 -11.64 29.30 -11.49
C ILE A 193 -12.47 28.96 -10.25
N SER A 194 -13.69 28.45 -10.44
CA SER A 194 -14.49 28.05 -9.28
C SER A 194 -13.86 26.83 -8.61
N ILE A 195 -13.71 26.91 -7.29
CA ILE A 195 -13.19 25.85 -6.43
C ILE A 195 -14.13 24.64 -6.43
N GLU A 196 -15.40 24.85 -6.77
CA GLU A 196 -16.39 23.78 -6.94
C GLU A 196 -15.97 22.76 -8.02
N PHE A 197 -15.19 23.16 -9.04
CA PHE A 197 -14.64 22.22 -10.03
C PHE A 197 -13.50 21.36 -9.46
N THR A 198 -12.79 21.84 -8.44
CA THR A 198 -11.79 21.03 -7.70
C THR A 198 -12.42 20.09 -6.68
N HIS A 199 -13.66 20.35 -6.26
CA HIS A 199 -14.47 19.43 -5.48
C HIS A 199 -15.20 18.42 -6.37
N PHE A 200 -15.70 17.36 -5.76
CA PHE A 200 -16.48 16.31 -6.43
C PHE A 200 -17.62 16.96 -7.23
N PRO A 201 -17.81 16.67 -8.54
CA PRO A 201 -17.31 15.52 -9.31
C PRO A 201 -16.13 15.80 -10.28
N GLY A 202 -15.55 17.01 -10.31
CA GLY A 202 -14.57 17.39 -11.35
C GLY A 202 -13.36 16.45 -11.49
N PRO A 203 -12.65 16.12 -10.39
CA PRO A 203 -11.53 15.18 -10.42
C PRO A 203 -11.94 13.77 -10.89
N LEU A 204 -13.15 13.32 -10.57
CA LEU A 204 -13.64 12.01 -11.01
C LEU A 204 -13.86 11.95 -12.51
N ILE A 205 -14.37 13.01 -13.12
CA ILE A 205 -14.52 13.10 -14.58
C ILE A 205 -13.15 13.04 -15.24
N LEU A 206 -12.15 13.73 -14.70
CA LEU A 206 -10.77 13.66 -15.21
C LEU A 206 -10.16 12.26 -15.06
N VAL A 207 -10.39 11.59 -13.92
CA VAL A 207 -9.97 10.20 -13.70
C VAL A 207 -10.64 9.26 -14.71
N PHE A 208 -11.93 9.46 -14.99
CA PHE A 208 -12.65 8.66 -15.98
C PHE A 208 -12.14 8.87 -17.40
N LEU A 209 -12.00 10.13 -17.85
CA LEU A 209 -11.51 10.47 -19.18
C LEU A 209 -10.06 10.00 -19.39
N SER A 210 -9.20 10.18 -18.39
CA SER A 210 -7.84 9.65 -18.42
C SER A 210 -7.84 8.12 -18.42
N GLY A 211 -8.75 7.48 -17.68
CA GLY A 211 -8.97 6.03 -17.72
C GLY A 211 -9.22 5.50 -19.14
N PHE A 212 -10.07 6.17 -19.93
CA PHE A 212 -10.36 5.77 -21.31
C PHE A 212 -9.11 5.88 -22.20
N ALA A 213 -8.39 6.99 -22.09
CA ALA A 213 -7.15 7.20 -22.84
C ALA A 213 -6.08 6.16 -22.47
N LEU A 214 -5.91 5.89 -21.16
CA LEU A 214 -4.95 4.91 -20.64
C LEU A 214 -5.33 3.49 -21.04
N PHE A 215 -6.63 3.16 -21.07
CA PHE A 215 -7.12 1.87 -21.57
C PHE A 215 -6.83 1.68 -23.07
N ARG A 216 -7.09 2.71 -23.88
CA ARG A 216 -6.75 2.65 -25.31
C ARG A 216 -5.25 2.52 -25.53
N TRP A 217 -4.45 3.22 -24.72
CA TRP A 217 -3.00 3.18 -24.79
C TRP A 217 -2.43 1.84 -24.33
N SER A 218 -3.00 1.23 -23.29
CA SER A 218 -2.55 -0.07 -22.79
C SER A 218 -2.75 -1.16 -23.82
N PHE A 219 -3.88 -1.10 -24.54
CA PHE A 219 -4.11 -1.95 -25.71
C PHE A 219 -3.06 -1.74 -26.81
N ARG A 220 -2.78 -0.48 -27.22
CA ARG A 220 -1.73 -0.20 -28.24
C ARG A 220 -0.36 -0.72 -27.80
N ARG A 221 -0.05 -0.58 -26.52
CA ARG A 221 1.23 -1.02 -25.97
C ARG A 221 1.33 -2.54 -26.03
N PHE A 222 0.28 -3.25 -25.65
CA PHE A 222 0.20 -4.71 -25.77
C PHE A 222 0.31 -5.16 -27.23
N GLU A 223 -0.40 -4.49 -28.15
CA GLU A 223 -0.30 -4.76 -29.59
C GLU A 223 1.09 -4.49 -30.16
N GLY A 224 1.89 -3.63 -29.56
CA GLY A 224 3.26 -3.33 -29.98
C GLY A 224 4.34 -4.22 -29.34
N LEU A 225 3.97 -5.20 -28.51
CA LEU A 225 4.96 -6.07 -27.87
C LEU A 225 5.54 -7.08 -28.88
N GLU A 226 6.85 -7.04 -29.05
CA GLU A 226 7.59 -8.02 -29.86
C GLU A 226 8.24 -9.09 -28.96
N ILE A 227 8.28 -10.32 -29.46
CA ILE A 227 9.04 -11.41 -28.83
C ILE A 227 10.51 -11.05 -28.96
N ARG A 228 11.15 -10.72 -27.84
CA ARG A 228 12.60 -10.46 -27.80
C ARG A 228 13.27 -11.65 -27.11
N PRO A 229 13.90 -12.57 -27.87
CA PRO A 229 14.56 -13.72 -27.28
C PRO A 229 15.67 -13.27 -26.31
N GLY A 230 15.69 -13.84 -25.11
CA GLY A 230 16.76 -13.63 -24.13
C GLY A 230 16.54 -12.52 -23.09
N ILE A 231 15.38 -11.84 -23.08
CA ILE A 231 15.05 -10.82 -22.07
C ILE A 231 14.21 -11.43 -20.93
N SER A 232 14.53 -12.65 -20.49
CA SER A 232 13.92 -13.22 -19.29
C SER A 232 14.54 -12.56 -18.06
N GLY A 233 13.86 -11.57 -17.50
CA GLY A 233 14.09 -11.05 -16.14
C GLY A 233 15.25 -10.05 -15.95
N SER A 234 16.15 -9.87 -16.92
CA SER A 234 17.41 -9.12 -16.69
C SER A 234 17.42 -7.65 -17.12
N GLU A 235 16.59 -7.20 -18.05
CA GLU A 235 16.65 -5.79 -18.47
C GLU A 235 15.71 -4.95 -17.61
N THR A 236 16.29 -4.51 -16.49
CA THR A 236 16.21 -3.14 -15.95
C THR A 236 15.22 -2.24 -16.67
N ILE A 237 14.28 -1.64 -15.93
CA ILE A 237 13.47 -0.46 -16.32
C ILE A 237 14.19 0.22 -17.47
N SER A 238 13.65 0.06 -18.69
CA SER A 238 14.36 0.39 -19.93
C SER A 238 15.12 1.68 -19.71
N LYS A 239 16.44 1.69 -19.97
CA LYS A 239 17.36 2.82 -19.68
C LYS A 239 16.78 4.20 -20.05
N GLU A 240 15.82 4.21 -20.97
CA GLU A 240 15.00 5.32 -21.44
C GLU A 240 14.08 5.99 -20.39
N TRP A 241 13.53 5.29 -19.39
CA TRP A 241 12.50 5.84 -18.49
C TRP A 241 13.04 6.38 -17.17
N VAL A 242 14.25 5.99 -16.80
CA VAL A 242 14.87 6.51 -15.59
C VAL A 242 15.72 7.72 -15.96
N ILE A 243 15.04 8.86 -16.17
CA ILE A 243 15.64 10.21 -16.12
C ILE A 243 15.99 10.58 -14.66
N LEU A 244 16.01 9.60 -13.74
CA LEU A 244 16.73 9.86 -12.50
C LEU A 244 18.16 10.17 -12.90
N PRO A 245 18.78 11.18 -12.27
CA PRO A 245 20.20 11.37 -12.39
C PRO A 245 20.83 10.00 -12.21
N LYS A 246 21.87 9.68 -12.98
CA LYS A 246 22.77 8.59 -12.62
C LYS A 246 23.40 9.00 -11.30
N VAL A 247 22.63 8.98 -10.22
CA VAL A 247 23.06 8.99 -8.84
C VAL A 247 23.80 7.68 -8.79
N SER A 248 25.08 7.78 -9.10
CA SER A 248 25.94 6.64 -9.15
C SER A 248 25.90 6.12 -7.73
N MET A 249 25.21 4.99 -7.53
CA MET A 249 25.27 4.28 -6.26
C MET A 249 26.72 3.97 -5.90
N ASP A 250 27.65 4.05 -6.86
CA ASP A 250 29.09 3.97 -6.68
C ASP A 250 29.69 5.19 -5.94
N ILE A 251 28.99 6.32 -5.87
CA ILE A 251 29.37 7.47 -5.03
C ILE A 251 28.94 7.22 -3.57
N LEU A 252 27.74 6.65 -3.37
CA LEU A 252 27.19 6.40 -2.04
C LEU A 252 27.75 5.13 -1.38
N LEU A 253 28.17 4.16 -2.19
CA LEU A 253 28.70 2.89 -1.72
C LEU A 253 30.21 2.90 -1.99
N PRO A 254 31.06 3.03 -0.94
CA PRO A 254 32.51 3.00 -1.14
C PRO A 254 32.93 1.70 -1.82
N ASN A 255 33.93 1.79 -2.71
CA ASN A 255 34.63 0.64 -3.29
C ASN A 255 35.39 -0.13 -2.18
N SER A 256 34.64 -0.85 -1.36
CA SER A 256 35.21 -1.60 -0.26
C SER A 256 35.94 -2.85 -0.77
N ALA A 257 37.11 -3.11 -0.19
CA ALA A 257 37.88 -4.31 -0.48
C ALA A 257 37.26 -5.59 0.14
N GLY A 258 36.29 -5.44 1.05
CA GLY A 258 35.68 -6.56 1.80
C GLY A 258 34.52 -7.24 1.08
N SER A 259 34.31 -8.53 1.38
CA SER A 259 33.18 -9.30 0.85
C SER A 259 31.82 -8.91 1.44
N SER A 260 31.76 -8.53 2.71
CA SER A 260 30.49 -8.14 3.37
C SER A 260 29.93 -6.82 2.85
N PRO A 261 30.70 -5.71 2.75
CA PRO A 261 30.13 -4.45 2.28
C PRO A 261 29.83 -4.48 0.77
N ARG A 262 30.52 -5.32 -0.02
CA ARG A 262 30.11 -5.62 -1.41
C ARG A 262 28.75 -6.33 -1.48
N LEU A 263 28.50 -7.27 -0.59
CA LEU A 263 27.19 -7.93 -0.51
C LEU A 263 26.11 -6.94 -0.06
N PHE A 264 26.37 -6.12 0.96
CA PHE A 264 25.46 -5.04 1.38
C PHE A 264 25.17 -4.06 0.24
N ALA A 265 26.20 -3.61 -0.49
CA ALA A 265 26.06 -2.75 -1.67
C ALA A 265 25.18 -3.40 -2.75
N LYS A 266 25.33 -4.70 -2.98
CA LYS A 266 24.47 -5.46 -3.90
C LYS A 266 23.02 -5.47 -3.39
N GLU A 267 22.77 -5.74 -2.12
CA GLU A 267 21.41 -5.73 -1.55
C GLU A 267 20.77 -4.33 -1.63
N MET A 268 21.51 -3.26 -1.31
CA MET A 268 21.05 -1.88 -1.47
C MET A 268 20.71 -1.52 -2.93
N ARG A 269 21.47 -2.06 -3.89
CA ARG A 269 21.17 -1.90 -5.33
C ARG A 269 19.90 -2.63 -5.75
N LEU A 270 19.57 -3.76 -5.12
CA LEU A 270 18.29 -4.45 -5.37
C LEU A 270 17.10 -3.60 -4.88
N GLN A 271 17.28 -2.80 -3.83
CA GLN A 271 16.29 -1.87 -3.29
C GLN A 271 16.13 -0.56 -4.10
N ARG A 272 16.76 -0.45 -5.29
CA ARG A 272 16.72 0.76 -6.13
C ARG A 272 15.31 1.24 -6.41
N VAL A 273 14.38 0.34 -6.69
CA VAL A 273 12.98 0.69 -6.95
C VAL A 273 12.36 1.37 -5.73
N GLY A 274 12.59 0.85 -4.53
CA GLY A 274 12.12 1.45 -3.29
C GLY A 274 12.67 2.86 -3.09
N PHE A 275 13.95 3.10 -3.42
CA PHE A 275 14.52 4.45 -3.38
C PHE A 275 13.85 5.42 -4.35
N VAL A 276 13.56 4.99 -5.58
CA VAL A 276 12.84 5.82 -6.57
C VAL A 276 11.47 6.23 -6.04
N LEU A 277 10.71 5.27 -5.50
CA LEU A 277 9.40 5.51 -4.93
C LEU A 277 9.48 6.46 -3.72
N ALA A 278 10.42 6.22 -2.80
CA ALA A 278 10.66 7.09 -1.65
C ALA A 278 10.96 8.53 -2.08
N THR A 279 11.86 8.73 -3.05
CA THR A 279 12.19 10.06 -3.57
C THR A 279 10.98 10.74 -4.18
N LEU A 280 10.19 10.02 -4.98
CA LEU A 280 8.97 10.55 -5.60
C LEU A 280 7.95 11.00 -4.55
N MET A 281 7.79 10.23 -3.47
CA MET A 281 6.84 10.54 -2.40
C MET A 281 7.30 11.71 -1.53
N VAL A 282 8.59 11.79 -1.19
CA VAL A 282 9.17 12.96 -0.50
C VAL A 282 9.06 14.21 -1.35
N PHE A 283 9.31 14.10 -2.66
CA PHE A 283 9.13 15.21 -3.60
C PHE A 283 7.67 15.66 -3.68
N ALA A 284 6.73 14.71 -3.81
CA ALA A 284 5.30 15.00 -3.85
C ALA A 284 4.82 15.72 -2.58
N TRP A 285 5.27 15.27 -1.40
CA TRP A 285 5.02 15.99 -0.15
C TRP A 285 5.63 17.39 -0.15
N GLY A 286 6.90 17.53 -0.57
CA GLY A 286 7.59 18.81 -0.59
C GLY A 286 6.90 19.84 -1.48
N VAL A 287 6.42 19.41 -2.66
CA VAL A 287 5.59 20.24 -3.54
C VAL A 287 4.28 20.61 -2.86
N SER A 288 3.58 19.65 -2.25
CA SER A 288 2.32 19.89 -1.54
C SER A 288 2.50 20.91 -0.40
N TYR A 289 3.55 20.74 0.40
CA TYR A 289 3.91 21.63 1.48
C TYR A 289 4.27 23.04 0.97
N ALA A 290 5.09 23.13 -0.07
CA ALA A 290 5.45 24.41 -0.68
C ALA A 290 4.24 25.14 -1.26
N MET A 291 3.30 24.41 -1.88
CA MET A 291 2.05 25.00 -2.39
C MET A 291 1.23 25.62 -1.26
N VAL A 292 1.03 24.88 -0.17
CA VAL A 292 0.27 25.37 1.00
C VAL A 292 0.95 26.57 1.64
N LYS A 293 2.29 26.60 1.74
CA LYS A 293 3.02 27.65 2.46
C LYS A 293 3.43 28.86 1.65
N VAL A 294 3.90 28.67 0.43
CA VAL A 294 4.52 29.74 -0.36
C VAL A 294 3.49 30.46 -1.19
N VAL A 295 2.51 29.74 -1.73
CA VAL A 295 1.71 30.27 -2.84
C VAL A 295 0.37 30.85 -2.42
N LEU A 296 -0.11 30.52 -1.22
CA LEU A 296 -1.33 31.10 -0.67
C LEU A 296 -0.98 31.88 0.60
N PRO A 297 -0.68 33.19 0.52
CA PRO A 297 -0.55 34.06 1.68
C PRO A 297 -1.91 34.29 2.34
N ASP A 298 -1.91 34.53 3.66
CA ASP A 298 -3.08 34.75 4.55
C ASP A 298 -4.21 35.60 3.94
N ALA A 299 -3.87 36.60 3.12
CA ALA A 299 -4.83 37.51 2.46
C ALA A 299 -5.71 36.86 1.37
N ILE A 300 -5.22 35.87 0.62
CA ILE A 300 -6.01 35.21 -0.46
C ILE A 300 -7.04 34.24 0.16
N TRP A 301 -6.78 33.75 1.37
CA TRP A 301 -7.65 32.79 2.04
C TRP A 301 -8.97 33.42 2.49
N GLU A 302 -8.93 34.62 3.05
CA GLU A 302 -10.14 35.31 3.52
C GLU A 302 -11.08 35.71 2.37
N GLU A 303 -10.55 36.19 1.24
CA GLU A 303 -11.38 36.69 0.14
C GLU A 303 -12.01 35.58 -0.72
N SER A 304 -11.43 34.39 -0.78
CA SER A 304 -11.86 33.35 -1.72
C SER A 304 -12.96 32.41 -1.19
N GLY A 305 -13.35 32.54 0.09
CA GLY A 305 -14.21 31.55 0.75
C GLY A 305 -13.57 30.17 0.89
N PHE A 306 -12.29 30.03 0.50
CA PHE A 306 -11.54 28.79 0.46
C PHE A 306 -11.26 28.24 1.86
N ILE A 307 -11.27 29.10 2.90
CA ILE A 307 -11.04 28.74 4.32
C ILE A 307 -11.83 27.51 4.77
N ASN A 308 -13.08 27.37 4.31
CA ASN A 308 -13.93 26.25 4.72
C ASN A 308 -13.52 24.91 4.07
N SER A 309 -12.84 24.91 2.92
CA SER A 309 -12.38 23.71 2.20
C SER A 309 -10.93 23.32 2.52
N ILE A 310 -10.16 24.17 3.22
CA ILE A 310 -8.75 23.93 3.60
C ILE A 310 -8.56 22.66 4.43
N PRO A 311 -9.39 22.40 5.47
CA PRO A 311 -9.14 21.27 6.36
C PRO A 311 -9.17 19.96 5.57
N GLU A 312 -10.14 19.79 4.68
CA GLU A 312 -10.31 18.59 3.87
C GLU A 312 -9.14 18.38 2.91
N LEU A 313 -8.75 19.42 2.17
CA LEU A 313 -7.61 19.36 1.24
C LEU A 313 -6.29 19.06 1.97
N ALA A 314 -6.05 19.74 3.09
CA ALA A 314 -4.84 19.55 3.88
C ALA A 314 -4.80 18.16 4.53
N ILE A 315 -5.94 17.64 4.98
CA ILE A 315 -6.08 16.28 5.49
C ILE A 315 -5.83 15.27 4.36
N VAL A 316 -6.43 15.44 3.19
CA VAL A 316 -6.24 14.54 2.04
C VAL A 316 -4.77 14.51 1.62
N LEU A 317 -4.12 15.66 1.48
CA LEU A 317 -2.70 15.74 1.12
C LEU A 317 -1.81 15.10 2.20
N LYS A 318 -2.09 15.34 3.49
CA LYS A 318 -1.36 14.72 4.60
C LYS A 318 -1.53 13.21 4.60
N VAL A 319 -2.77 12.73 4.56
CA VAL A 319 -3.12 11.31 4.58
C VAL A 319 -2.46 10.60 3.41
N ILE A 320 -2.52 11.18 2.22
CA ILE A 320 -2.00 10.52 1.03
C ILE A 320 -0.47 10.56 0.98
N SER A 321 0.20 11.66 1.36
CA SER A 321 1.65 11.77 1.18
C SER A 321 2.45 11.24 2.37
N VAL A 322 2.04 11.56 3.60
CA VAL A 322 2.77 11.22 4.83
C VAL A 322 2.46 9.79 5.26
N ASN A 323 1.19 9.39 5.32
CA ASN A 323 0.87 8.02 5.73
C ASN A 323 1.35 7.03 4.68
N ALA A 324 1.27 7.37 3.39
CA ALA A 324 1.84 6.51 2.38
C ALA A 324 3.34 6.27 2.59
N LEU A 325 4.13 7.28 2.96
CA LEU A 325 5.55 7.07 3.31
C LEU A 325 5.70 6.18 4.54
N LEU A 326 4.88 6.41 5.57
CA LEU A 326 4.89 5.69 6.83
C LEU A 326 4.58 4.19 6.65
N PHE A 327 3.60 3.86 5.81
CA PHE A 327 3.12 2.50 5.61
C PHE A 327 3.81 1.81 4.44
N ALA A 328 3.94 2.49 3.30
CA ALA A 328 4.40 1.83 2.07
C ALA A 328 5.90 1.56 2.05
N LEU A 329 6.75 2.45 2.57
CA LEU A 329 8.20 2.22 2.52
C LEU A 329 8.63 0.98 3.31
N PRO A 330 8.20 0.79 4.57
CA PRO A 330 8.44 -0.46 5.30
C PRO A 330 7.96 -1.69 4.54
N MET A 331 6.79 -1.61 3.90
CA MET A 331 6.23 -2.71 3.12
C MET A 331 7.05 -3.00 1.87
N ILE A 332 7.44 -1.98 1.11
CA ILE A 332 8.28 -2.06 -0.09
C ILE A 332 9.59 -2.76 0.24
N PHE A 333 10.37 -2.18 1.17
CA PHE A 333 11.70 -2.70 1.50
C PHE A 333 11.62 -4.09 2.16
N GLY A 334 10.64 -4.31 3.03
CA GLY A 334 10.42 -5.60 3.69
C GLY A 334 10.00 -6.71 2.71
N CYS A 335 9.07 -6.42 1.79
CA CYS A 335 8.59 -7.39 0.80
C CYS A 335 9.67 -7.75 -0.23
N ASP A 336 10.52 -6.79 -0.62
CA ASP A 336 11.55 -6.99 -1.64
C ASP A 336 12.78 -7.74 -1.14
N ALA A 337 13.04 -7.74 0.18
CA ALA A 337 14.30 -8.24 0.77
C ALA A 337 14.73 -9.65 0.32
N PHE A 338 13.79 -10.59 0.24
CA PHE A 338 14.05 -11.96 -0.26
C PHE A 338 13.26 -12.27 -1.53
N ALA A 339 12.04 -11.74 -1.64
CA ALA A 339 11.13 -12.14 -2.70
C ALA A 339 11.59 -11.63 -4.08
N GLN A 340 12.30 -10.50 -4.11
CA GLN A 340 12.85 -9.96 -5.36
C GLN A 340 13.94 -10.86 -5.94
N GLU A 341 14.83 -11.41 -5.10
CA GLU A 341 15.86 -12.35 -5.57
C GLU A 341 15.29 -13.65 -6.12
N ARG A 342 14.19 -14.12 -5.52
CA ARG A 342 13.46 -15.29 -6.01
C ARG A 342 12.85 -15.04 -7.37
N ASN A 343 12.17 -13.91 -7.50
CA ASN A 343 11.55 -13.49 -8.74
C ASN A 343 12.59 -13.32 -9.87
N LEU A 344 13.82 -12.91 -9.52
CA LEU A 344 14.95 -12.80 -10.44
C LEU A 344 15.71 -14.12 -10.67
N GLY A 345 15.43 -15.19 -9.91
CA GLY A 345 16.15 -16.46 -9.99
C GLY A 345 17.60 -16.41 -9.52
N VAL A 346 18.03 -15.35 -8.83
CA VAL A 346 19.42 -15.17 -8.34
C VAL A 346 19.63 -15.72 -6.94
N GLU A 347 18.56 -16.17 -6.28
CA GLU A 347 18.60 -16.70 -4.92
C GLU A 347 19.56 -17.91 -4.76
N PRO A 348 19.55 -18.95 -5.61
CA PRO A 348 20.47 -20.09 -5.46
C PRO A 348 21.93 -19.66 -5.55
N TRP A 349 22.21 -18.70 -6.43
CA TRP A 349 23.54 -18.12 -6.57
C TRP A 349 23.94 -17.34 -5.30
N ALA A 350 23.04 -16.53 -4.74
CA ALA A 350 23.31 -15.80 -3.49
C ALA A 350 23.62 -16.75 -2.32
N LEU A 351 22.90 -17.87 -2.21
CA LEU A 351 23.11 -18.87 -1.16
C LEU A 351 24.39 -19.69 -1.32
N SER A 352 24.94 -19.78 -2.54
CA SER A 352 26.21 -20.46 -2.82
C SER A 352 27.45 -19.69 -2.36
N GLN A 353 27.29 -18.44 -1.94
CA GLN A 353 28.42 -17.62 -1.49
C GLN A 353 29.02 -18.15 -0.18
N PRO A 354 30.36 -18.07 0.01
CA PRO A 354 31.06 -18.60 1.18
C PRO A 354 30.90 -17.70 2.42
N LYS A 355 29.66 -17.33 2.74
CA LYS A 355 29.27 -16.55 3.91
C LYS A 355 28.34 -17.39 4.77
N SER A 356 28.47 -17.26 6.08
CA SER A 356 27.52 -17.90 7.00
C SER A 356 26.10 -17.41 6.71
N ARG A 357 25.10 -18.30 6.87
CA ARG A 357 23.69 -17.95 6.63
C ARG A 357 23.23 -16.79 7.49
N LEU A 358 23.67 -16.74 8.76
CA LEU A 358 23.38 -15.61 9.65
C LEU A 358 23.91 -14.28 9.10
N SER A 359 25.13 -14.26 8.57
CA SER A 359 25.70 -13.04 7.99
C SER A 359 24.98 -12.62 6.70
N GLN A 360 24.56 -13.55 5.85
CA GLN A 360 23.77 -13.21 4.67
C GLN A 360 22.39 -12.66 5.05
N TRP A 361 21.73 -13.30 6.03
CA TRP A 361 20.44 -12.85 6.55
C TRP A 361 20.53 -11.47 7.19
N SER A 362 21.56 -11.22 8.02
CA SER A 362 21.73 -9.92 8.69
C SER A 362 22.00 -8.81 7.69
N ILE A 363 22.82 -9.05 6.65
CA ILE A 363 23.07 -8.07 5.59
C ILE A 363 21.79 -7.72 4.84
N LYS A 364 20.93 -8.69 4.57
CA LYS A 364 19.62 -8.46 3.93
C LYS A 364 18.67 -7.68 4.83
N PHE A 365 18.62 -8.05 6.10
CA PHE A 365 17.86 -7.33 7.11
C PHE A 365 18.31 -5.88 7.20
N GLU A 366 19.61 -5.62 7.35
CA GLU A 366 20.18 -4.28 7.43
C GLU A 366 19.90 -3.46 6.17
N ALA A 367 20.13 -4.04 4.98
CA ALA A 367 19.93 -3.34 3.70
C ALA A 367 18.47 -2.96 3.44
N ALA A 368 17.52 -3.70 4.00
CA ALA A 368 16.08 -3.40 3.91
C ALA A 368 15.60 -2.51 5.07
N MET A 369 16.09 -2.74 6.29
CA MET A 369 15.66 -2.02 7.50
C MET A 369 16.15 -0.58 7.52
N ILE A 370 17.40 -0.32 7.11
CA ILE A 370 17.97 1.04 7.10
C ILE A 370 17.09 2.01 6.27
N PRO A 371 16.79 1.75 4.99
CA PRO A 371 15.97 2.67 4.21
C PRO A 371 14.51 2.71 4.70
N ALA A 372 13.96 1.61 5.23
CA ALA A 372 12.63 1.62 5.85
C ALA A 372 12.57 2.54 7.08
N LEU A 373 13.57 2.45 7.96
CA LEU A 373 13.68 3.27 9.17
C LEU A 373 13.92 4.75 8.82
N VAL A 374 14.81 5.03 7.88
CA VAL A 374 15.03 6.40 7.38
C VAL A 374 13.73 6.96 6.80
N GLY A 375 13.01 6.17 6.00
CA GLY A 375 11.71 6.54 5.46
C GLY A 375 10.68 6.86 6.56
N ALA A 376 10.60 6.03 7.60
CA ALA A 376 9.71 6.23 8.74
C ALA A 376 10.06 7.49 9.56
N ILE A 377 11.35 7.73 9.82
CA ILE A 377 11.83 8.94 10.51
C ILE A 377 11.49 10.19 9.69
N VAL A 378 11.79 10.16 8.39
CA VAL A 378 11.48 11.26 7.46
C VAL A 378 9.97 11.52 7.43
N ALA A 379 9.15 10.47 7.31
CA ALA A 379 7.69 10.58 7.35
C ALA A 379 7.18 11.18 8.69
N THR A 380 7.78 10.80 9.82
CA THR A 380 7.43 11.33 11.14
C THR A 380 7.73 12.83 11.19
N ILE A 381 8.94 13.25 10.80
CA ILE A 381 9.33 14.68 10.76
C ILE A 381 8.40 15.47 9.84
N MET A 382 8.05 14.90 8.67
CA MET A 382 7.12 15.52 7.72
C MET A 382 5.71 15.65 8.30
N SER A 383 5.23 14.64 9.02
CA SER A 383 3.94 14.66 9.73
C SER A 383 3.91 15.76 10.79
N ASP A 384 4.95 15.83 11.62
CA ASP A 384 5.06 16.78 12.72
C ASP A 384 5.14 18.20 12.18
N THR A 385 5.96 18.40 11.14
CA THR A 385 6.08 19.69 10.44
C THR A 385 4.73 20.11 9.86
N TRP A 386 3.99 19.19 9.25
CA TRP A 386 2.66 19.46 8.73
C TRP A 386 1.68 19.84 9.84
N ASN A 387 1.65 19.09 10.94
CA ASN A 387 0.76 19.35 12.07
C ASN A 387 1.01 20.72 12.70
N HIS A 388 2.26 21.04 12.97
CA HIS A 388 2.62 22.31 13.60
C HIS A 388 2.37 23.51 12.69
N MET A 389 2.64 23.37 11.40
CA MET A 389 2.66 24.52 10.50
C MET A 389 1.36 24.70 9.72
N VAL A 390 0.64 23.63 9.38
CA VAL A 390 -0.59 23.68 8.57
C VAL A 390 -1.84 23.54 9.44
N LEU A 391 -1.80 22.70 10.46
CA LEU A 391 -2.96 22.36 11.29
C LEU A 391 -2.91 23.01 12.69
N SER A 392 -2.32 24.21 12.79
CA SER A 392 -2.20 24.88 14.09
C SER A 392 -3.61 25.03 14.73
N PRO A 393 -3.74 24.81 16.06
CA PRO A 393 -5.03 24.80 16.74
C PRO A 393 -5.84 26.08 16.55
N GLN A 394 -5.15 27.21 16.38
CA GLN A 394 -5.78 28.51 16.16
C GLN A 394 -6.36 28.68 14.76
N ALA A 395 -5.84 27.93 13.76
CA ALA A 395 -6.21 28.11 12.36
C ALA A 395 -7.34 27.18 11.88
N THR A 396 -7.55 26.04 12.54
CA THR A 396 -8.40 24.96 11.97
C THR A 396 -9.64 24.60 12.77
N GLY A 397 -9.76 25.03 14.03
CA GLY A 397 -10.92 24.71 14.88
C GLY A 397 -11.22 23.22 15.02
N LEU A 398 -10.26 22.36 14.65
CA LEU A 398 -10.43 20.92 14.53
C LEU A 398 -10.41 20.28 15.92
N ASP A 399 -11.52 19.62 16.27
CA ASP A 399 -11.72 18.93 17.55
C ASP A 399 -10.55 17.97 17.89
N ASP A 400 -10.23 17.87 19.17
CA ASP A 400 -9.22 16.95 19.72
C ASP A 400 -9.47 15.48 19.32
N GLY A 401 -10.71 15.11 18.98
CA GLY A 401 -11.07 13.78 18.47
C GLY A 401 -10.40 13.43 17.14
N LEU A 402 -10.27 14.37 16.19
CA LEU A 402 -9.62 14.09 14.90
C LEU A 402 -8.09 14.03 15.04
N ARG A 403 -7.52 14.73 16.02
CA ARG A 403 -6.12 14.59 16.44
C ARG A 403 -5.85 13.22 17.04
N ALA A 404 -6.77 12.69 17.83
CA ALA A 404 -6.68 11.33 18.36
C ALA A 404 -6.70 10.26 17.26
N VAL A 405 -7.53 10.43 16.22
CA VAL A 405 -7.56 9.54 15.04
C VAL A 405 -6.27 9.63 14.20
N MET A 406 -5.64 10.81 14.14
CA MET A 406 -4.35 10.98 13.46
C MET A 406 -3.13 10.45 14.26
N GLY A 407 -3.39 9.80 15.40
CA GLY A 407 -2.44 9.00 16.15
C GLY A 407 -1.53 9.82 17.07
N PRO A 408 -1.28 9.38 18.32
CA PRO A 408 -0.18 9.88 19.13
C PRO A 408 1.14 9.70 18.36
N HIS A 409 2.06 10.68 18.43
CA HIS A 409 3.38 10.64 17.79
C HIS A 409 4.14 9.32 18.01
N GLU A 410 3.85 8.61 19.08
CA GLU A 410 4.43 7.32 19.46
C GLU A 410 4.09 6.18 18.49
N TRP A 411 2.95 6.22 17.79
CA TRP A 411 2.58 5.20 16.80
C TRP A 411 3.41 5.30 15.51
N ASN A 412 4.07 6.43 15.28
CA ASN A 412 4.77 6.72 14.03
C ASN A 412 6.04 5.90 13.84
N LEU A 413 6.68 5.38 14.89
CA LEU A 413 7.88 4.54 14.70
C LEU A 413 7.59 3.04 14.78
N TRP A 414 6.74 2.63 15.72
CA TRP A 414 6.47 1.22 15.96
C TRP A 414 5.62 0.57 14.87
N THR A 415 4.67 1.32 14.30
CA THR A 415 3.82 0.80 13.23
C THR A 415 4.64 0.46 11.98
N PRO A 416 5.53 1.35 11.48
CA PRO A 416 6.50 0.99 10.44
C PRO A 416 7.37 -0.22 10.77
N LEU A 417 7.88 -0.31 12.00
CA LEU A 417 8.74 -1.43 12.41
C LEU A 417 7.98 -2.77 12.40
N LEU A 418 6.73 -2.78 12.88
CA LEU A 418 5.87 -3.96 12.82
C LEU A 418 5.60 -4.35 11.38
N LEU A 419 5.20 -3.40 10.54
CA LEU A 419 4.91 -3.64 9.13
C LEU A 419 6.14 -4.15 8.39
N PHE A 420 7.30 -3.54 8.61
CA PHE A 420 8.56 -4.01 8.08
C PHE A 420 8.82 -5.46 8.50
N SER A 421 8.67 -5.78 9.79
CA SER A 421 8.94 -7.12 10.33
C SER A 421 8.01 -8.18 9.72
N ILE A 422 6.71 -7.88 9.59
CA ILE A 422 5.74 -8.75 8.91
C ILE A 422 6.09 -8.92 7.43
N CYS A 423 6.44 -7.84 6.73
CA CYS A 423 6.81 -7.87 5.31
C CYS A 423 8.12 -8.63 5.07
N PHE A 424 9.10 -8.46 5.95
CA PHE A 424 10.38 -9.17 5.93
C PHE A 424 10.23 -10.65 6.26
N TYR A 425 9.31 -11.00 7.16
CA TYR A 425 8.92 -12.38 7.41
C TYR A 425 8.23 -13.01 6.20
N THR A 426 7.23 -12.35 5.63
CA THR A 426 6.47 -12.91 4.49
C THR A 426 7.31 -13.01 3.22
N SER A 427 8.22 -12.06 3.00
CA SER A 427 9.18 -12.16 1.92
C SER A 427 10.13 -13.34 2.09
N SER A 428 10.40 -13.80 3.32
CA SER A 428 11.25 -14.97 3.58
C SER A 428 10.68 -16.30 3.06
N PHE A 429 9.42 -16.37 2.63
CA PHE A 429 8.84 -17.59 2.03
C PHE A 429 8.02 -17.35 0.74
N ALA A 430 7.67 -16.10 0.42
CA ALA A 430 6.94 -15.76 -0.81
C ALA A 430 7.80 -15.88 -2.08
N ARG A 431 7.22 -16.28 -3.21
CA ARG A 431 7.96 -16.42 -4.49
C ARG A 431 8.23 -15.09 -5.20
N GLY A 432 7.50 -14.03 -4.86
CA GLY A 432 7.68 -12.69 -5.40
C GLY A 432 7.09 -11.62 -4.49
N SER A 433 7.49 -10.36 -4.68
CA SER A 433 7.20 -9.27 -3.74
C SER A 433 5.71 -8.99 -3.53
N ILE A 434 4.88 -9.15 -4.57
CA ILE A 434 3.42 -8.98 -4.43
C ILE A 434 2.80 -10.10 -3.62
N GLN A 435 3.30 -11.32 -3.77
CA GLN A 435 2.84 -12.43 -2.95
C GLN A 435 3.24 -12.22 -1.48
N ALA A 436 4.45 -11.70 -1.23
CA ALA A 436 4.88 -11.31 0.11
C ALA A 436 3.93 -10.23 0.69
N PHE A 437 3.63 -9.21 -0.10
CA PHE A 437 2.71 -8.13 0.28
C PHE A 437 1.32 -8.67 0.64
N LEU A 438 0.76 -9.58 -0.17
CA LEU A 438 -0.55 -10.18 0.11
C LEU A 438 -0.57 -10.98 1.41
N TYR A 439 0.48 -11.74 1.67
CA TYR A 439 0.63 -12.45 2.95
C TYR A 439 0.79 -11.48 4.12
N ALA A 440 1.55 -10.41 3.92
CA ALA A 440 1.76 -9.40 4.94
C ALA A 440 0.45 -8.69 5.30
N LEU A 441 -0.34 -8.32 4.29
CA LEU A 441 -1.65 -7.71 4.45
C LEU A 441 -2.59 -8.65 5.22
N GLY A 442 -2.65 -9.93 4.85
CA GLY A 442 -3.46 -10.92 5.56
C GLY A 442 -3.06 -11.08 7.03
N ILE A 443 -1.77 -11.19 7.32
CA ILE A 443 -1.24 -11.28 8.70
C ILE A 443 -1.53 -10.00 9.48
N PHE A 444 -1.39 -8.83 8.86
CA PHE A 444 -1.67 -7.55 9.49
C PHE A 444 -3.15 -7.41 9.86
N VAL A 445 -4.07 -7.66 8.92
CA VAL A 445 -5.52 -7.62 9.20
C VAL A 445 -5.90 -8.62 10.29
N ALA A 446 -5.40 -9.85 10.21
CA ALA A 446 -5.68 -10.86 11.22
C ALA A 446 -5.12 -10.48 12.60
N THR A 447 -3.95 -9.84 12.66
CA THR A 447 -3.37 -9.31 13.91
C THR A 447 -4.28 -8.24 14.51
N VAL A 448 -4.70 -7.25 13.71
CA VAL A 448 -5.60 -6.18 14.16
C VAL A 448 -6.95 -6.74 14.64
N TYR A 449 -7.50 -7.68 13.89
CA TYR A 449 -8.76 -8.34 14.25
C TYR A 449 -8.65 -9.09 15.58
N MET A 450 -7.62 -9.94 15.75
CA MET A 450 -7.41 -10.70 16.99
C MET A 450 -7.19 -9.80 18.20
N VAL A 451 -6.38 -8.75 18.07
CA VAL A 451 -6.16 -7.78 19.16
C VAL A 451 -7.48 -7.12 19.57
N THR A 452 -8.31 -6.76 18.60
CA THR A 452 -9.57 -6.07 18.91
C THR A 452 -10.60 -7.02 19.53
N VAL A 453 -10.75 -8.23 18.99
CA VAL A 453 -11.65 -9.25 19.57
C VAL A 453 -11.21 -9.64 20.98
N GLY A 454 -9.91 -9.78 21.22
CA GLY A 454 -9.37 -10.06 22.55
C GLY A 454 -9.67 -8.94 23.55
N ARG A 455 -9.47 -7.67 23.15
CA ARG A 455 -9.84 -6.50 23.98
C ARG A 455 -11.34 -6.45 24.30
N TYR A 456 -12.20 -6.70 23.31
CA TYR A 456 -13.64 -6.75 23.53
C TYR A 456 -14.03 -7.87 24.51
N SER A 457 -13.43 -9.05 24.35
CA SER A 457 -13.67 -10.20 25.24
C SER A 457 -13.24 -9.89 26.68
N LEU A 458 -12.12 -9.20 26.88
CA LEU A 458 -11.69 -8.77 28.22
C LEU A 458 -12.66 -7.76 28.84
N HIS A 459 -13.17 -6.79 28.08
CA HIS A 459 -14.07 -5.77 28.63
C HIS A 459 -15.39 -6.37 29.13
N SER A 460 -15.82 -7.50 28.56
CA SER A 460 -16.99 -8.24 29.03
C SER A 460 -16.78 -8.96 30.38
N ILE A 461 -15.53 -9.11 30.81
CA ILE A 461 -15.18 -9.72 32.09
C ILE A 461 -14.77 -8.57 33.00
N ASP A 462 -15.59 -8.23 34.01
CA ASP A 462 -15.40 -7.14 35.00
C ASP A 462 -14.13 -7.32 35.86
N ILE A 463 -12.95 -7.35 35.23
CA ILE A 463 -11.66 -7.43 35.90
C ILE A 463 -11.18 -5.98 36.10
N PRO A 464 -10.92 -5.55 37.35
CA PRO A 464 -10.43 -4.21 37.62
C PRO A 464 -8.97 -4.06 37.14
N LEU A 465 -8.81 -3.71 35.86
CA LEU A 465 -7.56 -3.70 35.10
C LEU A 465 -6.78 -2.37 35.15
N ARG A 466 -7.02 -1.52 36.16
CA ARG A 466 -6.34 -0.22 36.30
C ARG A 466 -4.80 -0.30 36.40
N ALA A 467 -4.23 -1.45 36.77
CA ALA A 467 -2.79 -1.65 36.82
C ALA A 467 -2.16 -2.04 35.47
N ILE A 468 -2.98 -2.50 34.53
CA ILE A 468 -2.57 -2.91 33.17
C ILE A 468 -2.80 -1.79 32.15
N GLU A 469 -3.80 -0.93 32.39
CA GLU A 469 -4.05 0.27 31.56
C GLU A 469 -2.78 1.11 31.37
N GLY A 470 -1.97 1.33 32.42
CA GLY A 470 -0.70 2.07 32.29
C GLY A 470 0.41 1.35 31.50
N LEU A 471 0.35 0.02 31.34
CA LEU A 471 1.28 -0.75 30.49
C LEU A 471 0.78 -0.79 29.03
N LEU A 472 -0.53 -0.72 28.83
CA LEU A 472 -1.22 -0.64 27.53
C LEU A 472 -1.26 0.78 26.94
N ASP A 473 -1.15 1.80 27.78
CA ASP A 473 -1.09 3.22 27.40
C ASP A 473 0.20 3.58 26.66
N TYR A 474 1.25 2.75 26.78
CA TYR A 474 2.46 2.79 25.96
C TYR A 474 2.54 1.57 25.02
N PRO A 475 1.65 1.48 24.01
CA PRO A 475 1.55 0.32 23.12
C PRO A 475 2.82 0.06 22.30
N GLY A 476 3.71 1.05 22.20
CA GLY A 476 4.93 1.00 21.41
C GLY A 476 5.95 -0.04 21.86
N PHE A 477 6.46 0.08 23.09
CA PHE A 477 7.64 -0.69 23.50
C PHE A 477 7.30 -2.08 24.06
N GLY A 478 6.21 -2.21 24.82
CA GLY A 478 5.85 -3.48 25.49
C GLY A 478 5.37 -4.57 24.53
N PHE A 479 4.51 -4.20 23.56
CA PHE A 479 3.84 -5.15 22.68
C PHE A 479 4.52 -5.35 21.33
N LEU A 480 4.74 -4.23 20.63
CA LEU A 480 5.13 -4.27 19.22
C LEU A 480 6.55 -4.82 19.09
N PHE A 481 7.43 -4.55 20.06
CA PHE A 481 8.80 -5.05 20.04
C PHE A 481 8.89 -6.60 20.10
N PRO A 482 8.30 -7.33 21.07
CA PRO A 482 8.30 -8.79 21.06
C PRO A 482 7.70 -9.40 19.79
N VAL A 483 6.61 -8.81 19.27
CA VAL A 483 5.98 -9.29 18.03
C VAL A 483 6.90 -9.08 16.82
N CYS A 484 7.55 -7.91 16.71
CA CYS A 484 8.57 -7.67 15.70
C CYS A 484 9.70 -8.72 15.79
N LEU A 485 10.23 -8.92 17.00
CA LEU A 485 11.30 -9.89 17.24
C LEU A 485 10.88 -11.32 16.82
N LEU A 486 9.65 -11.72 17.13
CA LEU A 486 9.09 -13.01 16.75
C LEU A 486 9.08 -13.20 15.22
N PHE A 487 8.61 -12.19 14.47
CA PHE A 487 8.61 -12.25 13.00
C PHE A 487 10.03 -12.28 12.42
N LEU A 488 10.98 -11.55 13.02
CA LEU A 488 12.39 -11.60 12.60
C LEU A 488 13.02 -12.99 12.87
N LEU A 489 12.69 -13.61 14.01
CA LEU A 489 13.10 -14.98 14.32
C LEU A 489 12.51 -15.98 13.34
N PHE A 490 11.24 -15.85 12.97
CA PHE A 490 10.62 -16.70 11.95
C PHE A 490 11.25 -16.48 10.58
N SER A 491 11.56 -15.24 10.20
CA SER A 491 12.27 -14.92 8.96
C SER A 491 13.62 -15.62 8.90
N TYR A 492 14.40 -15.56 9.99
CA TYR A 492 15.68 -16.25 10.08
C TYR A 492 15.54 -17.78 10.03
N SER A 493 14.53 -18.32 10.73
CA SER A 493 14.22 -19.75 10.72
C SER A 493 13.93 -20.24 9.29
N ASN A 494 13.12 -19.50 8.53
CA ASN A 494 12.80 -19.80 7.14
C ASN A 494 14.03 -19.72 6.24
N PHE A 495 14.85 -18.68 6.43
CA PHE A 495 16.10 -18.53 5.68
C PHE A 495 17.06 -19.70 5.96
N ARG A 496 17.10 -20.22 7.18
CA ARG A 496 17.93 -21.35 7.57
C ARG A 496 17.40 -22.70 7.06
N ALA A 497 16.10 -22.95 7.09
CA ALA A 497 15.48 -24.26 6.80
C ALA A 497 15.29 -24.60 5.31
N ARG A 498 15.62 -23.67 4.40
CA ARG A 498 15.14 -23.57 3.01
C ARG A 498 15.31 -24.78 2.08
N GLN A 499 16.04 -25.84 2.44
CA GLN A 499 16.02 -27.07 1.66
C GLN A 499 14.68 -27.81 1.78
N ASP A 500 13.91 -27.60 2.87
CA ASP A 500 12.69 -28.35 3.18
C ASP A 500 11.56 -27.47 3.76
N PHE A 501 11.25 -26.32 3.15
CA PHE A 501 10.09 -25.52 3.61
C PHE A 501 8.78 -26.26 3.32
N THR A 502 8.41 -27.14 4.24
CA THR A 502 7.20 -27.95 4.24
C THR A 502 6.18 -27.31 5.19
N SER A 503 4.91 -27.72 5.07
CA SER A 503 3.82 -27.25 5.93
C SER A 503 4.10 -27.43 7.43
N SER A 504 4.99 -28.36 7.80
CA SER A 504 5.44 -28.61 9.17
C SER A 504 6.18 -27.44 9.83
N HIS A 505 6.81 -26.55 9.04
CA HIS A 505 7.47 -25.35 9.57
C HIS A 505 6.54 -24.16 9.72
N PHE A 506 5.51 -24.08 8.88
CA PHE A 506 4.58 -22.95 8.86
C PHE A 506 3.57 -23.00 10.02
N VAL A 507 2.99 -24.19 10.29
CA VAL A 507 1.96 -24.35 11.34
C VAL A 507 2.47 -23.90 12.73
N PRO A 508 3.67 -24.32 13.21
CA PRO A 508 4.18 -23.86 14.50
C PRO A 508 4.39 -22.34 14.58
N GLN A 509 4.77 -21.70 13.47
CA GLN A 509 4.94 -20.24 13.42
C GLN A 509 3.61 -19.52 13.57
N VAL A 510 2.57 -20.01 12.87
CA VAL A 510 1.21 -19.47 12.99
C VAL A 510 0.68 -19.66 14.41
N VAL A 511 0.85 -20.85 15.00
CA VAL A 511 0.43 -21.12 16.38
C VAL A 511 1.15 -20.21 17.36
N ALA A 512 2.47 -20.06 17.25
CA ALA A 512 3.24 -19.17 18.12
C ALA A 512 2.83 -17.69 17.96
N TRP A 513 2.50 -17.26 16.74
CA TRP A 513 1.96 -15.91 16.49
C TRP A 513 0.57 -15.72 17.11
N VAL A 514 -0.35 -16.67 16.95
CA VAL A 514 -1.69 -16.62 17.57
C VAL A 514 -1.60 -16.63 19.09
N ILE A 515 -0.74 -17.47 19.67
CA ILE A 515 -0.51 -17.51 21.12
C ILE A 515 0.09 -16.18 21.59
N ALA A 516 1.10 -15.64 20.90
CA ALA A 516 1.71 -14.36 21.28
C ALA A 516 0.68 -13.22 21.28
N ILE A 517 -0.19 -13.16 20.26
CA ILE A 517 -1.26 -12.17 20.19
C ILE A 517 -2.35 -12.43 21.23
N GLY A 518 -2.74 -13.69 21.45
CA GLY A 518 -3.77 -14.05 22.42
C GLY A 518 -3.35 -13.76 23.86
N CYS A 519 -2.14 -14.21 24.25
CA CYS A 519 -1.56 -13.89 25.55
C CYS A 519 -1.44 -12.38 25.76
N PHE A 520 -1.10 -11.63 24.72
CA PHE A 520 -1.03 -10.18 24.81
C PHE A 520 -2.41 -9.53 24.89
N SER A 521 -3.38 -10.01 24.12
CA SER A 521 -4.73 -9.45 24.16
C SER A 521 -5.44 -9.72 25.49
N MET A 522 -4.91 -10.64 26.30
CA MET A 522 -5.32 -10.95 27.67
C MET A 522 -4.55 -10.17 28.74
N ALA A 523 -3.37 -9.63 28.38
CA ALA A 523 -2.47 -8.91 29.28
C ALA A 523 -2.70 -7.41 29.20
#